data_AF-A0A962NWH0-F1
#
_entry.id   AF-A0A962NWH0-F1
#
_cell.length_a   1.000
_cell.length_b   1.000
_cell.length_c   1.000
_cell.angle_alpha   90.00
_cell.angle_beta   90.00
_cell.angle_gamma   90.00
#
_symmetry.space_group_name_H-M   'P 1'
#
loop_
_entity.id
_entity.type
_entity.pdbx_description
1 polymer ?
#
loop_
_entity_poly.entity_id
_entity_poly.type
_entity_poly.pdbx_seq_one_letter_code
_entity_poly.pdbx_strand_id
1 'polypeptide(L)'
;MGNISFQNLFGIDHRVEVRINVTNACNLHCDYCDHDAHLPFDKNGSKIFRVTPLVATPDGVEKFCQALVGVGESDNHVLQGGEITVLPINLIVRFIDILASYGRRVGMRTNGYNLTSIPLKYLQKLDFIYLNAHGNNKEAIVRCREFLQKNYDGLIINEENLDHRDLSAYINHNQGTVEQGLNCTHLMSTLTFISPIIHPCCNSWALTNTLNTQQITDLLIKAGWTSDNSNLKDTLANWRQTLPMPFLETFCAKSCYLTASKDLSSLHRIQIHPKDRVIKWK
;
A
#
# COMPACT_ATOMS: atom_id res chain seq x y z
N MET A 1 7.20 -14.86 -24.98
CA MET A 1 7.93 -15.04 -23.71
C MET A 1 6.90 -15.04 -22.61
N GLY A 2 6.92 -16.03 -21.71
CA GLY A 2 5.90 -16.18 -20.67
C GLY A 2 5.97 -15.05 -19.64
N ASN A 3 4.81 -14.72 -19.06
CA ASN A 3 4.70 -13.77 -17.96
C ASN A 3 5.34 -14.36 -16.69
N ILE A 4 6.28 -13.64 -16.07
CA ILE A 4 7.04 -14.09 -14.89
C ILE A 4 6.40 -13.48 -13.64
N SER A 5 6.04 -14.26 -12.63
CA SER A 5 5.57 -13.70 -11.35
C SER A 5 6.70 -12.97 -10.60
N PHE A 6 6.36 -11.97 -9.80
CA PHE A 6 7.32 -11.30 -8.91
C PHE A 6 7.97 -12.27 -7.91
N GLN A 7 7.23 -13.26 -7.44
CA GLN A 7 7.78 -14.31 -6.59
C GLN A 7 8.99 -14.99 -7.25
N ASN A 8 8.84 -15.38 -8.52
CA ASN A 8 9.91 -16.01 -9.28
C ASN A 8 11.02 -15.01 -9.62
N LEU A 9 10.66 -13.76 -9.93
CA LEU A 9 11.64 -12.70 -10.20
C LEU A 9 12.56 -12.45 -8.99
N PHE A 10 12.03 -12.45 -7.77
CA PHE A 10 12.79 -12.16 -6.55
C PHE A 10 13.49 -13.38 -5.96
N GLY A 11 13.13 -14.59 -6.42
CA GLY A 11 13.60 -15.85 -5.86
C GLY A 11 13.16 -16.02 -4.40
N ILE A 12 11.87 -15.81 -4.11
CA ILE A 12 11.28 -16.01 -2.78
C ILE A 12 10.17 -17.07 -2.82
N ASP A 13 9.77 -17.56 -1.65
CA ASP A 13 8.73 -18.58 -1.47
C ASP A 13 7.33 -18.00 -1.16
N HIS A 14 7.24 -16.70 -0.93
CA HIS A 14 5.98 -16.00 -0.71
C HIS A 14 5.40 -15.44 -2.01
N ARG A 15 4.06 -15.50 -2.11
CA ARG A 15 3.34 -14.71 -3.10
C ARG A 15 3.61 -13.22 -2.86
N VAL A 16 3.73 -12.47 -3.96
CA VAL A 16 3.93 -11.02 -3.91
C VAL A 16 2.61 -10.30 -4.14
N GLU A 17 2.32 -9.32 -3.30
CA GLU A 17 1.27 -8.33 -3.54
C GLU A 17 1.89 -6.98 -3.88
N VAL A 18 1.42 -6.36 -4.96
CA VAL A 18 1.79 -5.01 -5.35
C VAL A 18 0.73 -4.04 -4.84
N ARG A 19 1.13 -3.13 -3.95
CA ARG A 19 0.32 -2.03 -3.44
C ARG A 19 0.52 -0.82 -4.34
N ILE A 20 -0.53 -0.35 -4.98
CA ILE A 20 -0.53 0.87 -5.78
C ILE A 20 -1.13 1.98 -4.90
N ASN A 21 -0.27 2.73 -4.22
CA ASN A 21 -0.70 3.79 -3.31
C ASN A 21 -1.04 5.05 -4.11
N VAL A 22 -2.34 5.29 -4.30
CA VAL A 22 -2.84 6.41 -5.11
C VAL A 22 -3.21 7.63 -4.29
N THR A 23 -3.41 7.48 -2.98
CA THR A 23 -3.68 8.59 -2.09
C THR A 23 -3.21 8.34 -0.66
N ASN A 24 -2.93 9.41 0.07
CA ASN A 24 -2.74 9.35 1.52
C ASN A 24 -3.90 9.99 2.31
N ALA A 25 -4.95 10.45 1.60
CA ALA A 25 -6.16 10.98 2.21
C ALA A 25 -7.09 9.83 2.63
N CYS A 26 -7.77 9.99 3.76
CA CYS A 26 -8.75 9.04 4.25
C CYS A 26 -9.89 9.78 4.97
N ASN A 27 -11.07 9.17 5.01
CA ASN A 27 -12.21 9.69 5.75
C ASN A 27 -12.35 9.11 7.17
N LEU A 28 -11.52 8.12 7.53
CA LEU A 28 -11.43 7.53 8.87
C LEU A 28 -10.10 7.89 9.55
N HIS A 29 -10.15 8.14 10.85
CA HIS A 29 -9.02 8.40 11.73
C HIS A 29 -8.89 7.22 12.69
N CYS A 30 -8.24 6.17 12.24
CA CYS A 30 -7.91 5.05 13.11
C CYS A 30 -6.63 5.39 13.88
N ASP A 31 -6.68 5.36 15.21
CA ASP A 31 -5.48 5.42 16.05
C ASP A 31 -4.52 4.30 15.63
N TYR A 32 -3.24 4.64 15.46
CA TYR A 32 -2.20 3.69 15.00
C TYR A 32 -2.43 3.10 13.60
N CYS A 33 -3.22 3.78 12.75
CA CYS A 33 -3.34 3.41 11.34
C CYS A 33 -1.96 3.33 10.68
N ASP A 34 -1.67 2.20 10.03
CA ASP A 34 -0.46 1.99 9.22
C ASP A 34 -0.27 3.01 8.08
N HIS A 35 -1.28 3.84 7.85
CA HIS A 35 -1.28 4.88 6.85
C HIS A 35 -1.51 6.24 7.47
N ASP A 36 -1.27 6.50 8.77
CA ASP A 36 -1.34 7.80 9.48
C ASP A 36 -2.39 8.80 8.96
N ALA A 37 -3.54 8.24 8.59
CA ALA A 37 -4.69 8.94 8.07
C ALA A 37 -5.39 9.76 9.16
N HIS A 38 -5.04 9.50 10.42
CA HIS A 38 -5.61 10.10 11.61
C HIS A 38 -4.96 11.45 11.99
N LEU A 39 -3.84 11.84 11.36
CA LEU A 39 -3.16 13.10 11.68
C LEU A 39 -3.71 14.24 10.80
N PRO A 40 -4.30 15.30 11.37
CA PRO A 40 -4.48 16.54 10.61
C PRO A 40 -3.09 17.05 10.18
N PHE A 41 -3.02 17.70 9.02
CA PHE A 41 -1.86 18.46 8.57
C PHE A 41 -1.49 19.53 9.61
N ASP A 42 -0.68 19.18 10.61
CA ASP A 42 -0.12 20.14 11.56
C ASP A 42 1.38 20.24 11.32
N LYS A 43 1.76 21.35 10.68
CA LYS A 43 3.16 21.75 10.42
C LYS A 43 4.00 21.89 11.69
N ASN A 44 3.38 21.96 12.87
CA ASN A 44 4.03 22.19 14.16
C ASN A 44 3.78 21.07 15.20
N GLY A 45 3.10 19.97 14.83
CA GLY A 45 2.81 18.87 15.76
C GLY A 45 4.06 18.08 16.13
N SER A 46 4.20 17.57 17.35
CA SER A 46 5.36 16.76 17.77
C SER A 46 5.50 15.41 17.04
N LYS A 47 4.48 15.03 16.27
CA LYS A 47 4.46 13.92 15.31
C LYS A 47 4.26 14.49 13.89
N ILE A 48 5.27 15.17 13.34
CA ILE A 48 5.22 15.85 12.04
C ILE A 48 5.22 14.83 10.90
N PHE A 49 4.09 14.31 10.38
CA PHE A 49 4.23 13.29 9.32
C PHE A 49 3.36 13.35 8.08
N ARG A 50 2.62 14.44 7.77
CA ARG A 50 2.16 14.70 6.38
C ARG A 50 2.10 16.19 6.06
N VAL A 51 3.06 16.68 5.26
CA VAL A 51 3.08 18.07 4.76
C VAL A 51 2.53 18.17 3.33
N THR A 52 2.58 17.08 2.55
CA THR A 52 2.20 17.08 1.12
C THR A 52 1.12 16.01 0.83
N PRO A 53 -0.04 16.40 0.27
CA PRO A 53 -1.01 15.45 -0.28
C PRO A 53 -0.35 14.53 -1.30
N LEU A 54 -0.51 13.22 -1.12
CA LEU A 54 -0.16 12.23 -2.13
C LEU A 54 -1.41 11.99 -2.97
N VAL A 55 -1.31 12.29 -4.25
CA VAL A 55 -2.27 11.85 -5.26
C VAL A 55 -1.45 11.37 -6.45
N ALA A 56 -1.50 10.07 -6.73
CA ALA A 56 -0.82 9.52 -7.90
C ALA A 56 -1.40 10.12 -9.19
N THR A 57 -0.59 10.23 -10.23
CA THR A 57 -1.06 10.63 -11.56
C THR A 57 -1.32 9.39 -12.41
N PRO A 58 -2.30 9.43 -13.34
CA PRO A 58 -2.51 8.35 -14.31
C PRO A 58 -1.22 7.98 -15.07
N ASP A 59 -0.47 8.99 -15.54
CA ASP A 59 0.81 8.80 -16.24
C ASP A 59 1.85 8.04 -15.39
N GLY A 60 1.88 8.28 -14.08
CA GLY A 60 2.77 7.57 -13.17
C GLY A 60 2.42 6.09 -13.07
N VAL A 61 1.13 5.77 -12.96
CA VAL A 61 0.63 4.38 -12.94
C VAL A 61 0.86 3.69 -14.28
N GLU A 62 0.66 4.40 -15.39
CA GLU A 62 0.93 3.87 -16.73
C GLU A 62 2.41 3.54 -16.94
N LYS A 63 3.32 4.44 -16.56
CA LYS A 63 4.77 4.19 -16.61
C LYS A 63 5.16 2.96 -15.79
N PHE A 64 4.57 2.80 -14.60
CA PHE A 64 4.77 1.60 -13.78
C PHE A 64 4.36 0.33 -14.54
N CYS A 65 3.17 0.32 -15.15
CA CYS A 65 2.71 -0.82 -15.94
C CYS A 65 3.61 -1.13 -17.13
N GLN A 66 4.06 -0.10 -17.86
CA GLN A 66 4.96 -0.20 -19.00
C GLN A 66 6.33 -0.78 -18.63
N ALA A 67 6.93 -0.28 -17.55
CA ALA A 67 8.24 -0.73 -17.08
C ALA A 67 8.26 -2.21 -16.68
N LEU A 68 7.10 -2.79 -16.36
CA LEU A 68 6.96 -4.15 -15.86
C LEU A 68 6.18 -5.07 -16.82
N VAL A 69 6.01 -4.72 -18.09
CA VAL A 69 5.36 -5.61 -19.08
C VAL A 69 6.01 -7.00 -19.09
N GLY A 70 5.21 -8.07 -19.03
CA GLY A 70 5.68 -9.45 -18.95
C GLY A 70 6.21 -9.88 -17.57
N VAL A 71 6.11 -9.02 -16.56
CA VAL A 71 6.48 -9.30 -15.17
C VAL A 71 5.30 -8.98 -14.26
N GLY A 72 4.81 -9.99 -13.56
CA GLY A 72 3.88 -9.88 -12.46
C GLY A 72 2.44 -9.58 -12.85
N GLU A 73 2.05 -9.71 -14.13
CA GLU A 73 0.66 -9.34 -14.51
C GLU A 73 -0.38 -10.26 -13.84
N SER A 74 0.01 -11.50 -13.46
CA SER A 74 -0.82 -12.43 -12.69
C SER A 74 -0.79 -12.21 -11.17
N ASP A 75 0.15 -11.39 -10.67
CA ASP A 75 0.24 -11.05 -9.25
C ASP A 75 -0.81 -9.99 -8.88
N ASN A 76 -1.16 -9.93 -7.59
CA ASN A 76 -2.17 -8.98 -7.12
C ASN A 76 -1.67 -7.54 -7.22
N HIS A 77 -2.41 -6.69 -7.94
CA HIS A 77 -2.18 -5.25 -8.01
C HIS A 77 -3.31 -4.53 -7.29
N VAL A 78 -3.07 -4.12 -6.05
CA VAL A 78 -4.10 -3.58 -5.15
C VAL A 78 -4.02 -2.06 -5.13
N LEU A 79 -5.01 -1.42 -5.75
CA LEU A 79 -5.28 0.00 -5.63
C LEU A 79 -5.67 0.33 -4.18
N GLN A 80 -4.82 1.09 -3.49
CA GLN A 80 -5.01 1.43 -2.07
C GLN A 80 -4.29 2.73 -1.68
N GLY A 81 -4.12 2.96 -0.38
CA GLY A 81 -3.53 4.16 0.19
C GLY A 81 -4.16 4.48 1.54
N GLY A 82 -4.60 5.72 1.74
CA GLY A 82 -5.55 6.04 2.80
C GLY A 82 -6.92 5.39 2.54
N GLU A 83 -7.85 6.13 1.95
CA GLU A 83 -9.10 5.59 1.42
C GLU A 83 -9.24 6.01 -0.05
N ILE A 84 -9.15 5.05 -0.96
CA ILE A 84 -9.18 5.32 -2.41
C ILE A 84 -10.46 6.03 -2.87
N THR A 85 -11.59 5.71 -2.25
CA THR A 85 -12.90 6.26 -2.64
C THR A 85 -13.13 7.72 -2.22
N VAL A 86 -12.17 8.35 -1.53
CA VAL A 86 -12.16 9.81 -1.32
C VAL A 86 -11.69 10.57 -2.56
N LEU A 87 -11.04 9.89 -3.51
CA LEU A 87 -10.62 10.49 -4.78
C LEU A 87 -11.83 10.70 -5.71
N PRO A 88 -11.74 11.66 -6.64
CA PRO A 88 -12.73 11.80 -7.71
C PRO A 88 -12.95 10.48 -8.46
N ILE A 89 -14.21 10.08 -8.68
CA ILE A 89 -14.56 8.81 -9.34
C ILE A 89 -13.91 8.70 -10.73
N ASN A 90 -13.86 9.79 -11.49
CA ASN A 90 -13.21 9.82 -12.80
C ASN A 90 -11.71 9.51 -12.74
N LEU A 91 -11.02 9.82 -11.64
CA LEU A 91 -9.62 9.47 -11.45
C LEU A 91 -9.48 7.99 -11.08
N ILE A 92 -10.34 7.48 -10.19
CA ILE A 92 -10.34 6.06 -9.78
C ILE A 92 -10.55 5.16 -11.01
N VAL A 93 -11.54 5.45 -11.86
CA VAL A 93 -11.81 4.65 -13.06
C VAL A 93 -10.63 4.66 -14.03
N ARG A 94 -9.86 5.76 -14.10
CA ARG A 94 -8.66 5.83 -14.96
C ARG A 94 -7.56 4.93 -14.45
N PHE A 95 -7.34 4.83 -13.14
CA PHE A 95 -6.38 3.88 -12.59
C PHE A 95 -6.77 2.42 -12.85
N ILE A 96 -8.05 2.09 -12.67
CA ILE A 96 -8.58 0.76 -12.98
C ILE A 96 -8.37 0.43 -14.45
N ASP A 97 -8.73 1.36 -15.35
CA ASP A 97 -8.59 1.18 -16.79
C ASP A 97 -7.14 0.93 -17.21
N ILE A 98 -6.19 1.71 -16.68
CA ILE A 98 -4.77 1.53 -16.96
C ILE A 98 -4.32 0.13 -16.50
N LEU A 99 -4.52 -0.23 -15.24
CA LEU A 99 -4.06 -1.54 -14.75
C LEU A 99 -4.68 -2.69 -15.54
N ALA A 100 -5.98 -2.63 -15.82
CA ALA A 100 -6.68 -3.65 -16.59
C ALA A 100 -6.20 -3.73 -18.04
N SER A 101 -5.89 -2.60 -18.70
CA SER A 101 -5.42 -2.61 -20.10
C SER A 101 -4.05 -3.25 -20.26
N TYR A 102 -3.23 -3.27 -19.20
CA TYR A 102 -1.94 -3.98 -19.15
C TYR A 102 -2.08 -5.42 -18.63
N GLY A 103 -3.30 -5.97 -18.59
CA GLY A 103 -3.56 -7.37 -18.22
C GLY A 103 -3.26 -7.69 -16.75
N ARG A 104 -3.16 -6.68 -15.89
CA ARG A 104 -2.87 -6.87 -14.46
C ARG A 104 -4.06 -7.48 -13.75
N ARG A 105 -3.81 -8.36 -12.78
CA ARG A 105 -4.83 -8.83 -11.84
C ARG A 105 -5.13 -7.72 -10.82
N VAL A 106 -6.18 -6.95 -11.07
CA VAL A 106 -6.45 -5.70 -10.34
C VAL A 106 -7.35 -5.97 -9.15
N GLY A 107 -7.00 -5.39 -8.00
CA GLY A 107 -7.93 -5.30 -6.90
C GLY A 107 -7.95 -3.92 -6.28
N MET A 108 -8.88 -3.74 -5.34
CA MET A 108 -9.06 -2.50 -4.60
C MET A 108 -9.19 -2.82 -3.11
N ARG A 109 -8.56 -2.02 -2.26
CA ARG A 109 -8.82 -2.04 -0.80
C ARG A 109 -9.53 -0.76 -0.41
N THR A 110 -10.67 -0.90 0.25
CA THR A 110 -11.53 0.21 0.66
C THR A 110 -12.22 -0.09 1.99
N ASN A 111 -12.49 0.95 2.75
CA ASN A 111 -13.35 0.93 3.92
C ASN A 111 -14.86 0.98 3.57
N GLY A 112 -15.20 0.90 2.28
CA GLY A 112 -16.57 0.78 1.78
C GLY A 112 -17.32 2.10 1.62
N TYR A 113 -16.78 3.24 2.05
CA TYR A 113 -17.44 4.51 1.72
C TYR A 113 -17.38 4.76 0.21
N ASN A 114 -18.41 5.36 -0.39
CA ASN A 114 -18.48 5.72 -1.82
C ASN A 114 -18.17 4.64 -2.87
N LEU A 115 -17.92 3.39 -2.51
CA LEU A 115 -17.63 2.31 -3.46
C LEU A 115 -18.74 2.15 -4.51
N THR A 116 -19.99 2.26 -4.07
CA THR A 116 -21.18 2.16 -4.93
C THR A 116 -21.31 3.30 -5.94
N SER A 117 -20.51 4.37 -5.81
CA SER A 117 -20.46 5.46 -6.78
C SER A 117 -19.54 5.16 -7.96
N ILE A 118 -18.70 4.12 -7.88
CA ILE A 118 -17.90 3.66 -9.03
C ILE A 118 -18.84 2.94 -10.01
N PRO A 119 -18.86 3.32 -11.30
CA PRO A 119 -19.75 2.67 -12.25
C PRO A 119 -19.46 1.17 -12.39
N LEU A 120 -20.50 0.35 -12.44
CA LEU A 120 -20.41 -1.12 -12.45
C LEU A 120 -19.44 -1.65 -13.51
N LYS A 121 -19.44 -1.08 -14.73
CA LYS A 121 -18.54 -1.49 -15.81
C LYS A 121 -17.05 -1.39 -15.47
N TYR A 122 -16.68 -0.56 -14.49
CA TYR A 122 -15.31 -0.43 -14.01
C TYR A 122 -15.06 -1.32 -12.78
N LEU A 123 -16.05 -1.46 -11.89
CA LEU A 123 -15.97 -2.44 -10.81
C LEU A 123 -15.74 -3.85 -11.36
N GLN A 124 -16.40 -4.20 -12.47
CA GLN A 124 -16.25 -5.49 -13.16
C GLN A 124 -14.87 -5.72 -13.81
N LYS A 125 -13.99 -4.72 -13.81
CA LYS A 125 -12.59 -4.90 -14.23
C LYS A 125 -11.67 -5.28 -13.07
N LEU A 126 -12.17 -5.23 -11.84
CA LEU A 126 -11.45 -5.69 -10.66
C LEU A 126 -11.67 -7.20 -10.52
N ASP A 127 -10.60 -7.93 -10.23
CA ASP A 127 -10.64 -9.35 -9.91
C ASP A 127 -11.07 -9.59 -8.46
N PHE A 128 -10.74 -8.64 -7.57
CA PHE A 128 -11.06 -8.74 -6.15
C PHE A 128 -11.19 -7.37 -5.46
N ILE A 129 -12.00 -7.31 -4.42
CA ILE A 129 -12.16 -6.12 -3.57
C ILE A 129 -12.01 -6.53 -2.10
N TYR A 130 -11.05 -5.92 -1.41
CA TYR A 130 -10.93 -5.98 0.04
C TYR A 130 -11.86 -4.93 0.67
N LEU A 131 -12.90 -5.40 1.37
CA LEU A 131 -13.77 -4.58 2.21
C LEU A 131 -13.22 -4.59 3.65
N ASN A 132 -12.67 -3.46 4.07
CA ASN A 132 -11.96 -3.35 5.34
C ASN A 132 -12.81 -2.67 6.42
N ALA A 133 -13.24 -3.43 7.42
CA ALA A 133 -13.96 -2.93 8.57
C ALA A 133 -13.00 -2.44 9.66
N HIS A 134 -13.12 -1.17 10.04
CA HIS A 134 -12.36 -0.46 11.08
C HIS A 134 -13.25 -0.05 12.26
N GLY A 135 -14.22 -0.88 12.62
CA GLY A 135 -15.17 -0.65 13.72
C GLY A 135 -16.27 0.36 13.39
N ASN A 136 -15.92 1.62 13.12
CA ASN A 136 -16.87 2.73 12.90
C ASN A 136 -17.58 2.73 11.53
N ASN A 137 -17.12 1.91 10.59
CA ASN A 137 -17.64 1.83 9.21
C ASN A 137 -18.43 0.55 8.93
N LYS A 138 -18.79 -0.21 9.96
CA LYS A 138 -19.47 -1.51 9.82
C LYS A 138 -20.72 -1.43 8.93
N GLU A 139 -21.53 -0.39 9.07
CA GLU A 139 -22.72 -0.19 8.24
C GLU A 139 -22.38 -0.01 6.75
N ALA A 140 -21.34 0.77 6.44
CA ALA A 140 -20.87 0.97 5.07
C ALA A 140 -20.35 -0.35 4.46
N ILE A 141 -19.64 -1.16 5.25
CA ILE A 141 -19.15 -2.48 4.83
C ILE A 141 -20.30 -3.44 4.53
N VAL A 142 -21.33 -3.50 5.39
CA VAL A 142 -22.51 -4.36 5.16
C VAL A 142 -23.22 -3.96 3.87
N ARG A 143 -23.52 -2.67 3.69
CA ARG A 143 -24.19 -2.19 2.47
C ARG A 143 -23.37 -2.42 1.21
N CYS A 144 -22.05 -2.20 1.27
CA CYS A 144 -21.18 -2.48 0.13
C CYS A 144 -21.14 -3.97 -0.21
N ARG A 145 -21.07 -4.83 0.81
CA ARG A 145 -21.13 -6.27 0.59
C ARG A 145 -22.43 -6.68 -0.10
N GLU A 146 -23.58 -6.19 0.38
CA GLU A 146 -24.88 -6.46 -0.24
C GLU A 146 -24.97 -5.95 -1.68
N PHE A 147 -24.43 -4.77 -1.96
CA PHE A 147 -24.36 -4.21 -3.30
C PHE A 147 -23.48 -5.07 -4.22
N LEU A 148 -22.26 -5.39 -3.79
CA LEU A 148 -21.31 -6.18 -4.59
C LEU A 148 -21.83 -7.59 -4.85
N GLN A 149 -22.39 -8.27 -3.84
CA GLN A 149 -22.97 -9.61 -4.00
C GLN A 149 -24.07 -9.68 -5.06
N LYS A 150 -24.75 -8.56 -5.35
CA LYS A 150 -25.81 -8.48 -6.37
C LYS A 150 -25.31 -8.05 -7.75
N ASN A 151 -24.18 -7.33 -7.84
CA ASN A 151 -23.82 -6.57 -9.04
C ASN A 151 -22.38 -6.76 -9.53
N TYR A 152 -21.53 -7.47 -8.78
CA TYR A 152 -20.10 -7.63 -9.05
C TYR A 152 -19.73 -9.10 -9.08
N ASP A 153 -19.04 -9.53 -10.14
CA ASP A 153 -18.73 -10.93 -10.40
C ASP A 153 -17.37 -11.37 -9.84
N GLY A 154 -16.52 -10.43 -9.44
CA GLY A 154 -15.21 -10.72 -8.86
C GLY A 154 -15.28 -11.11 -7.39
N LEU A 155 -14.11 -11.38 -6.80
CA LEU A 155 -14.01 -11.87 -5.43
C LEU A 155 -14.20 -10.74 -4.41
N ILE A 156 -15.08 -10.94 -3.44
CA ILE A 156 -15.24 -10.04 -2.29
C ILE A 156 -14.47 -10.64 -1.12
N ILE A 157 -13.49 -9.91 -0.60
CA ILE A 157 -12.66 -10.33 0.53
C ILE A 157 -12.99 -9.42 1.71
N ASN A 158 -13.49 -10.00 2.81
CA ASN A 158 -13.78 -9.23 4.01
C ASN A 158 -12.55 -9.21 4.92
N GLU A 159 -12.07 -8.03 5.25
CA GLU A 159 -11.03 -7.81 6.25
C GLU A 159 -11.66 -7.11 7.44
N GLU A 160 -11.45 -7.63 8.64
CA GLU A 160 -11.89 -7.00 9.88
C GLU A 160 -10.65 -6.66 10.70
N ASN A 161 -10.28 -5.37 10.67
CA ASN A 161 -9.15 -4.83 11.40
C ASN A 161 -9.70 -3.98 12.55
N LEU A 162 -10.00 -4.63 13.67
CA LEU A 162 -10.54 -3.96 14.87
C LEU A 162 -9.45 -3.46 15.82
N ASP A 163 -8.22 -3.94 15.62
CA ASP A 163 -7.07 -3.60 16.42
C ASP A 163 -5.88 -3.21 15.52
N HIS A 164 -5.12 -2.23 15.94
CA HIS A 164 -3.83 -1.86 15.36
C HIS A 164 -2.70 -2.17 16.34
N ARG A 165 -1.53 -2.53 15.82
CA ARG A 165 -0.32 -2.52 16.64
C ARG A 165 0.08 -1.08 16.91
N ASP A 166 0.54 -0.79 18.12
CA ASP A 166 1.25 0.47 18.36
C ASP A 166 2.63 0.39 17.70
N LEU A 167 2.70 0.85 16.46
CA LEU A 167 3.94 0.85 15.70
C LEU A 167 4.92 1.95 16.13
N SER A 168 4.49 2.91 16.97
CA SER A 168 5.38 3.94 17.50
C SER A 168 6.52 3.37 18.35
N ALA A 169 6.30 2.21 18.98
CA ALA A 169 7.32 1.46 19.71
C ALA A 169 8.42 0.86 18.80
N TYR A 170 8.20 0.81 17.48
CA TYR A 170 9.11 0.17 16.51
C TYR A 170 9.82 1.17 15.61
N ILE A 171 9.57 2.47 15.74
CA ILE A 171 10.39 3.48 15.09
C ILE A 171 11.80 3.38 15.66
N ASN A 172 12.78 3.08 14.81
CA ASN A 172 14.19 3.13 15.19
C ASN A 172 14.48 2.33 16.48
N HIS A 173 13.94 1.11 16.61
CA HIS A 173 14.27 0.21 17.72
C HIS A 173 15.78 -0.09 17.76
N ASN A 174 16.47 0.01 16.62
CA ASN A 174 17.93 -0.19 16.47
C ASN A 174 18.45 -1.57 16.91
N GLN A 175 17.61 -2.60 16.85
CA GLN A 175 17.93 -3.96 17.31
C GLN A 175 18.23 -4.94 16.18
N GLY A 176 17.85 -4.64 14.94
CA GLY A 176 18.08 -5.51 13.79
C GLY A 176 19.38 -5.21 13.06
N THR A 177 19.79 -6.10 12.16
CA THR A 177 20.96 -5.95 11.28
C THR A 177 20.57 -5.92 9.80
N VAL A 178 21.44 -5.37 8.95
CA VAL A 178 21.25 -5.38 7.49
C VAL A 178 21.14 -6.81 6.96
N GLU A 179 21.97 -7.72 7.49
CA GLU A 179 21.95 -9.13 7.11
C GLU A 179 20.59 -9.79 7.41
N GLN A 180 20.02 -9.52 8.59
CA GLN A 180 18.65 -9.98 8.92
C GLN A 180 17.62 -9.42 7.94
N GLY A 181 17.75 -8.14 7.55
CA GLY A 181 16.89 -7.51 6.55
C GLY A 181 16.98 -8.17 5.16
N LEU A 182 18.19 -8.44 4.67
CA LEU A 182 18.43 -9.07 3.36
C LEU A 182 18.03 -10.55 3.32
N ASN A 183 18.05 -11.22 4.47
CA ASN A 183 17.61 -12.61 4.60
C ASN A 183 16.10 -12.73 4.87
N CYS A 184 15.39 -11.62 5.07
CA CYS A 184 13.95 -11.61 5.31
C CYS A 184 13.19 -11.77 3.97
N THR A 185 12.65 -12.97 3.72
CA THR A 185 11.82 -13.25 2.52
C THR A 185 10.54 -12.41 2.48
N HIS A 186 10.02 -12.00 3.65
CA HIS A 186 8.87 -11.10 3.78
C HIS A 186 9.12 -9.67 3.30
N LEU A 187 10.38 -9.22 3.17
CA LEU A 187 10.69 -7.89 2.67
C LEU A 187 10.12 -7.68 1.25
N MET A 188 10.27 -8.70 0.42
CA MET A 188 9.87 -8.70 -1.00
C MET A 188 8.51 -9.35 -1.26
N SER A 189 7.81 -9.86 -0.22
CA SER A 189 6.43 -10.34 -0.38
C SER A 189 5.44 -9.21 -0.65
N THR A 190 5.89 -7.96 -0.60
CA THR A 190 5.10 -6.79 -0.96
C THR A 190 5.97 -5.74 -1.63
N LEU A 191 5.50 -5.25 -2.78
CA LEU A 191 6.00 -4.02 -3.39
C LEU A 191 4.99 -2.91 -3.19
N THR A 192 5.44 -1.73 -2.77
CA THR A 192 4.58 -0.55 -2.67
C THR A 192 5.02 0.49 -3.68
N PHE A 193 4.17 0.78 -4.66
CA PHE A 193 4.39 1.85 -5.62
C PHE A 193 3.80 3.15 -5.10
N ILE A 194 4.68 4.14 -4.92
CA ILE A 194 4.33 5.54 -4.64
C ILE A 194 5.03 6.34 -5.74
N SER A 195 4.27 6.77 -6.75
CA SER A 195 4.85 7.30 -7.99
C SER A 195 5.91 8.39 -7.73
N PRO A 196 7.11 8.28 -8.35
CA PRO A 196 7.55 7.25 -9.30
C PRO A 196 8.26 6.03 -8.65
N ILE A 197 8.35 5.96 -7.33
CA ILE A 197 9.23 5.04 -6.59
C ILE A 197 8.53 3.71 -6.29
N ILE A 198 9.29 2.63 -6.36
CA ILE A 198 8.89 1.30 -5.93
C ILE A 198 9.63 0.98 -4.64
N HIS A 199 8.89 0.74 -3.57
CA HIS A 199 9.45 0.44 -2.26
C HIS A 199 9.30 -1.05 -1.94
N PRO A 200 10.37 -1.75 -1.52
CA PRO A 200 10.26 -3.09 -0.98
C PRO A 200 9.88 -3.00 0.51
N CYS A 201 8.62 -3.28 0.84
CA CYS A 201 8.25 -3.55 2.23
C CYS A 201 6.86 -4.16 2.41
N CYS A 202 6.78 -5.12 3.34
CA CYS A 202 5.55 -5.61 3.95
C CYS A 202 4.90 -4.63 4.95
N ASN A 203 5.68 -3.76 5.59
CA ASN A 203 5.26 -2.79 6.60
C ASN A 203 4.95 -1.40 5.99
N SER A 204 3.66 -1.16 5.71
CA SER A 204 3.13 0.10 5.16
C SER A 204 3.32 1.30 6.09
N TRP A 205 3.36 1.09 7.40
CA TRP A 205 3.51 2.17 8.37
C TRP A 205 4.92 2.71 8.43
N ALA A 206 5.90 1.81 8.46
CA ALA A 206 7.29 2.23 8.43
C ALA A 206 7.60 2.94 7.09
N LEU A 207 6.95 2.52 5.99
CA LEU A 207 6.98 3.21 4.70
C LEU A 207 6.41 4.63 4.74
N THR A 208 5.26 4.81 5.39
CA THR A 208 4.55 6.09 5.35
C THR A 208 5.03 7.11 6.40
N ASN A 209 5.68 6.67 7.48
CA ASN A 209 6.13 7.56 8.57
C ASN A 209 7.64 7.71 8.68
N THR A 210 8.39 6.62 8.47
CA THR A 210 9.84 6.63 8.65
C THR A 210 10.57 6.86 7.33
N LEU A 211 10.00 6.38 6.21
CA LEU A 211 10.72 6.29 4.95
C LEU A 211 10.55 7.42 3.95
N ASN A 212 9.60 8.35 4.14
CA ASN A 212 9.44 9.45 3.19
C ASN A 212 10.26 10.69 3.58
N THR A 213 11.46 10.47 4.09
CA THR A 213 12.46 11.53 4.13
C THR A 213 13.00 11.72 2.72
N GLN A 214 13.23 12.96 2.31
CA GLN A 214 13.81 13.28 1.00
C GLN A 214 15.08 12.45 0.72
N GLN A 215 15.89 12.19 1.76
CA GLN A 215 17.10 11.41 1.68
C GLN A 215 16.87 9.96 1.23
N ILE A 216 15.91 9.24 1.81
CA ILE A 216 15.63 7.85 1.43
C ILE A 216 15.03 7.77 0.03
N THR A 217 14.12 8.70 -0.29
CA THR A 217 13.54 8.88 -1.62
C THR A 217 14.64 9.05 -2.67
N ASP A 218 15.59 9.96 -2.44
CA ASP A 218 16.71 10.23 -3.35
C ASP A 218 17.63 9.01 -3.53
N LEU A 219 17.85 8.24 -2.45
CA LEU A 219 18.66 7.01 -2.51
C LEU A 219 18.01 5.95 -3.39
N LEU A 220 16.70 5.73 -3.27
CA LEU A 220 15.97 4.77 -4.10
C LEU A 220 15.91 5.23 -5.56
N ILE A 221 15.71 6.53 -5.82
CA ILE A 221 15.78 7.11 -7.17
C ILE A 221 17.16 6.86 -7.78
N LYS A 222 18.24 7.18 -7.04
CA LYS A 222 19.62 6.97 -7.51
C LYS A 222 19.94 5.51 -7.77
N ALA A 223 19.34 4.60 -7.00
CA ALA A 223 19.48 3.16 -7.19
C ALA A 223 18.59 2.58 -8.32
N GLY A 224 17.78 3.42 -8.98
CA GLY A 224 16.93 3.00 -10.09
C GLY A 224 15.66 2.25 -9.66
N TRP A 225 15.22 2.39 -8.41
CA TRP A 225 13.97 1.81 -7.91
C TRP A 225 12.76 2.66 -8.30
N THR A 226 12.65 3.00 -9.58
CA THR A 226 11.64 3.92 -10.11
C THR A 226 10.99 3.38 -11.38
N SER A 227 9.72 3.73 -11.58
CA SER A 227 8.93 3.32 -12.75
C SER A 227 9.43 3.90 -14.08
N ASP A 228 10.25 4.94 -14.05
CA ASP A 228 10.86 5.55 -15.24
C ASP A 228 12.27 4.99 -15.55
N ASN A 229 12.81 4.10 -14.71
CA ASN A 229 14.05 3.38 -15.02
C ASN A 229 13.79 2.30 -16.09
N SER A 230 14.45 2.42 -17.25
CA SER A 230 14.35 1.44 -18.34
C SER A 230 14.83 0.03 -17.95
N ASN A 231 15.71 -0.06 -16.94
CA ASN A 231 16.27 -1.31 -16.45
C ASN A 231 15.60 -1.79 -15.14
N LEU A 232 14.40 -1.28 -14.82
CA LEU A 232 13.73 -1.57 -13.56
C LEU A 232 13.60 -3.08 -13.28
N LYS A 233 13.29 -3.91 -14.28
CA LYS A 233 13.15 -5.37 -14.11
C LYS A 233 14.44 -5.99 -13.57
N ASP A 234 15.59 -5.60 -14.13
CA ASP A 234 16.90 -6.08 -13.69
C ASP A 234 17.25 -5.51 -12.31
N THR A 235 16.90 -4.26 -12.05
CA THR A 235 17.05 -3.65 -10.71
C THR A 235 16.31 -4.45 -9.64
N LEU A 236 15.06 -4.84 -9.93
CA LEU A 236 14.21 -5.61 -9.03
C LEU A 236 14.64 -7.09 -8.92
N ALA A 237 15.08 -7.72 -10.01
CA ALA A 237 15.61 -9.09 -9.98
C ALA A 237 16.87 -9.18 -9.10
N ASN A 238 17.71 -8.14 -9.11
CA ASN A 238 18.93 -8.04 -8.33
C ASN A 238 18.76 -7.20 -7.06
N TRP A 239 17.58 -7.28 -6.43
CA TRP A 239 17.21 -6.38 -5.34
C TRP A 239 18.19 -6.36 -4.16
N ARG A 240 18.85 -7.49 -3.87
CA ARG A 240 19.84 -7.61 -2.78
C ARG A 240 21.10 -6.76 -3.04
N GLN A 241 21.44 -6.54 -4.31
CA GLN A 241 22.59 -5.76 -4.73
C GLN A 241 22.22 -4.30 -4.99
N THR A 242 20.98 -4.04 -5.38
CA THR A 242 20.55 -2.70 -5.81
C THR A 242 19.93 -1.88 -4.70
N LEU A 243 19.47 -2.50 -3.59
CA LEU A 243 18.98 -1.72 -2.46
C LEU A 243 20.09 -0.89 -1.83
N PRO A 244 19.87 0.42 -1.61
CA PRO A 244 20.86 1.26 -0.95
C PRO A 244 21.16 0.76 0.47
N MET A 245 22.44 0.66 0.82
CA MET A 245 22.86 0.30 2.19
C MET A 245 22.18 1.18 3.27
N PRO A 246 22.10 2.52 3.11
CA PRO A 246 21.44 3.34 4.13
C PRO A 246 19.94 3.07 4.25
N PHE A 247 19.28 2.59 3.18
CA PHE A 247 17.89 2.12 3.25
C PHE A 247 17.81 0.86 4.12
N LEU A 248 18.66 -0.14 3.85
CA LEU A 248 18.68 -1.39 4.63
C LEU A 248 18.97 -1.14 6.12
N GLU A 249 19.92 -0.26 6.42
CA GLU A 249 20.28 0.11 7.79
C GLU A 249 19.14 0.86 8.50
N THR A 250 18.59 1.90 7.87
CA THR A 250 17.59 2.77 8.51
C THR A 250 16.24 2.08 8.64
N PHE A 251 15.93 1.22 7.67
CA PHE A 251 14.60 0.67 7.55
C PHE A 251 14.52 -0.79 7.99
N CYS A 252 15.15 -1.68 7.25
CA CYS A 252 15.04 -3.10 7.51
C CYS A 252 15.64 -3.46 8.87
N ALA A 253 16.82 -2.94 9.18
CA ALA A 253 17.52 -3.23 10.42
C ALA A 253 16.94 -2.44 11.62
N LYS A 254 16.77 -1.11 11.48
CA LYS A 254 16.41 -0.26 12.62
C LYS A 254 14.92 -0.13 12.89
N SER A 255 14.05 -0.32 11.89
CA SER A 255 12.62 0.05 12.00
C SER A 255 11.64 -1.09 11.68
N CYS A 256 12.10 -2.22 11.14
CA CYS A 256 11.23 -3.36 10.88
C CYS A 256 11.04 -4.20 12.15
N TYR A 257 9.81 -4.46 12.57
CA TYR A 257 9.56 -5.30 13.75
C TYR A 257 10.00 -6.77 13.53
N LEU A 258 9.98 -7.27 12.28
CA LEU A 258 10.43 -8.62 11.95
C LEU A 258 11.94 -8.84 12.14
N THR A 259 12.70 -7.76 12.30
CA THR A 259 14.14 -7.83 12.62
C THR A 259 14.42 -7.52 14.09
N ALA A 260 13.39 -7.24 14.91
CA ALA A 260 13.54 -7.00 16.34
C ALA A 260 13.78 -8.31 17.11
N SER A 261 14.58 -8.23 18.18
CA SER A 261 15.02 -9.41 18.95
C SER A 261 13.95 -10.00 19.89
N LYS A 262 12.91 -9.24 20.23
CA LYS A 262 11.76 -9.67 21.05
C LYS A 262 10.49 -9.01 20.53
N ASP A 263 9.48 -9.82 20.18
CA ASP A 263 8.17 -9.35 19.72
C ASP A 263 7.14 -9.41 20.85
N LEU A 264 6.66 -8.26 21.32
CA LEU A 264 5.75 -8.15 22.47
C LEU A 264 4.78 -6.95 22.39
N SER A 265 4.53 -6.33 21.22
CA SER A 265 3.60 -5.19 21.20
C SER A 265 2.16 -5.62 21.43
N SER A 266 1.48 -4.86 22.28
CA SER A 266 0.04 -4.99 22.45
C SER A 266 -0.69 -4.59 21.17
N LEU A 267 -1.74 -5.34 20.87
CA LEU A 267 -2.78 -4.89 19.96
C LEU A 267 -3.65 -3.87 20.70
N HIS A 268 -3.90 -2.74 20.04
CA HIS A 268 -4.72 -1.65 20.54
C HIS A 268 -5.99 -1.56 19.70
N ARG A 269 -7.14 -1.63 20.37
CA ARG A 269 -8.43 -1.50 19.70
C ARG A 269 -8.57 -0.12 19.04
N ILE A 270 -9.00 -0.11 17.79
CA ILE A 270 -9.32 1.11 17.06
C ILE A 270 -10.45 1.85 17.78
N GLN A 271 -10.18 3.09 18.19
CA GLN A 271 -11.17 3.97 18.78
C GLN A 271 -11.86 4.80 17.69
N ILE A 272 -13.13 5.12 17.92
CA ILE A 272 -13.87 6.02 17.04
C ILE A 272 -13.40 7.44 17.32
N HIS A 273 -13.04 8.18 16.27
CA HIS A 273 -12.54 9.54 16.42
C HIS A 273 -13.62 10.58 16.01
N PRO A 274 -13.76 11.71 16.73
CA PRO A 274 -14.78 12.71 16.42
C PRO A 274 -14.67 13.34 15.02
N LYS A 275 -13.50 13.26 14.39
CA LYS A 275 -13.27 13.79 13.01
C LYS A 275 -13.63 12.80 11.91
N ASP A 276 -14.03 11.57 12.25
CA ASP A 276 -14.40 10.56 11.26
C ASP A 276 -15.55 11.06 10.38
N ARG A 277 -15.29 11.14 9.07
CA ARG A 277 -16.28 11.51 8.07
C ARG A 277 -16.97 10.25 7.58
N VAL A 278 -17.80 9.73 8.48
CA VAL A 278 -18.71 8.62 8.22
C VAL A 278 -19.86 9.14 7.36
N ILE A 279 -20.02 8.59 6.16
CA ILE A 279 -21.23 8.84 5.37
C ILE A 279 -22.38 8.13 6.09
N LYS A 280 -23.23 8.91 6.76
CA LYS A 280 -24.50 8.43 7.28
C LYS A 280 -25.43 8.24 6.09
N TRP A 281 -25.67 6.99 5.74
CA TRP A 281 -26.65 6.67 4.71
C TRP A 281 -28.05 6.99 5.26
N LYS A 282 -28.74 7.96 4.65
CA LYS A 282 -30.15 8.21 4.90
C LYS A 282 -31.01 7.12 4.27
#